data_AF-A0A194X8G1-F1
#
_entry.id   AF-A0A194X8G1-F1
#
_cell.length_a   1.000
_cell.length_b   1.000
_cell.length_c   1.000
_cell.angle_alpha   90.00
_cell.angle_beta   90.00
_cell.angle_gamma   90.00
#
_symmetry.space_group_name_H-M   'P 1'
#
loop_
_entity.id
_entity.type
_entity.pdbx_description
1 polymer ?
#
loop_
_entity_poly.entity_id
_entity_poly.type
_entity_poly.pdbx_seq_one_letter_code
_entity_poly.pdbx_strand_id
1 'polypeptide(L)'
;MGPRENSPYFKYKNGLDPQLIRLGSLTLGYANPRLEEPYNHADILEAESSKLMTIDDREQCFILISNKMSGSSLGGLNKGPNSIVIGLCQSQLFSVTTAPELQSALSHILSLITKARNGYPHMDMIVFPEYMLHGLSMCTEDSILCSLDGPEVSALKLRCAEAKIWGCFSIMERNTLLPSAPWNTGIVINSSGELVNYYRKMHPWVPVEPWYPGNQGIPVFKGPRGVPMAHIICHDGQFPEMAHEAAYKGAEILLRTAGYTSPIKNSWEITNRSNAFCNLMWTCSVALAGSDGTFNSMGEAMFCNPEGEIVRKGDGVADEIFACGIDIRDVGEKRQHWGVENNLYQFGHRGYTAVEGGAGDCPYSYMQDLVAGKYKQVEEEKVLVTDGTSCGFEKPTAAYTVD
;
A
#
# COMPACT_ATOMS: atom_id res chain seq x y z
N MET A 1 0.36 52.77 9.22
CA MET A 1 -0.78 51.86 9.51
C MET A 1 -0.39 50.51 8.94
N GLY A 2 -0.15 49.53 9.81
CA GLY A 2 0.56 48.29 9.48
C GLY A 2 -0.27 47.25 8.73
N PRO A 3 0.38 46.25 8.12
CA PRO A 3 -0.30 45.08 7.59
C PRO A 3 -0.66 44.11 8.72
N ARG A 4 -1.90 43.61 8.68
CA ARG A 4 -2.42 42.60 9.60
C ARG A 4 -1.77 41.25 9.29
N GLU A 5 -0.98 40.75 10.22
CA GLU A 5 -0.73 39.32 10.39
C GLU A 5 -2.01 38.66 10.93
N ASN A 6 -2.42 37.54 10.33
CA ASN A 6 -3.07 36.42 11.00
C ASN A 6 -3.23 35.25 10.01
N SER A 7 -2.25 34.37 10.01
CA SER A 7 -2.38 32.99 9.53
C SER A 7 -1.73 32.10 10.60
N PRO A 8 -2.44 31.14 11.21
CA PRO A 8 -1.92 30.37 12.33
C PRO A 8 -1.18 29.15 11.80
N TYR A 9 0.02 29.34 11.25
CA TYR A 9 0.95 28.22 11.00
C TYR A 9 2.03 28.20 12.08
N PHE A 10 2.15 27.03 12.71
CA PHE A 10 3.05 26.64 13.80
C PHE A 10 4.34 27.48 13.90
N LYS A 11 4.39 28.42 14.86
CA LYS A 11 5.66 29.01 15.31
C LYS A 11 6.29 28.06 16.33
N TYR A 12 7.29 27.28 15.90
CA TYR A 12 8.23 26.64 16.82
C TYR A 12 8.90 27.73 17.68
N LYS A 13 8.61 27.74 18.99
CA LYS A 13 9.30 28.58 19.96
C LYS A 13 10.28 27.74 20.76
N ASN A 14 11.54 28.17 20.67
CA ASN A 14 12.65 28.00 21.61
C ASN A 14 13.65 26.85 21.37
N GLY A 15 14.83 27.26 20.88
CA GLY A 15 16.13 26.90 21.48
C GLY A 15 16.68 25.51 21.18
N LEU A 16 17.35 25.35 20.04
CA LEU A 16 18.26 24.23 19.83
C LEU A 16 19.59 24.51 20.56
N ASP A 17 19.95 23.62 21.48
CA ASP A 17 21.28 23.51 22.07
C ASP A 17 22.31 23.12 20.98
N PRO A 18 23.39 23.90 20.77
CA PRO A 18 24.40 23.61 19.74
C PRO A 18 25.25 22.34 19.95
N GLN A 19 25.04 21.53 21.00
CA GLN A 19 25.88 20.35 21.27
C GLN A 19 25.45 19.02 20.62
N LEU A 20 24.42 18.98 19.78
CA LEU A 20 24.00 17.75 19.07
C LEU A 20 24.43 17.68 17.60
N ILE A 21 25.41 18.48 17.18
CA ILE A 21 26.10 18.36 15.90
C ILE A 21 27.53 17.88 16.15
N ARG A 22 27.71 16.57 16.30
CA ARG A 22 28.89 15.77 15.92
C ARG A 22 28.85 14.44 16.66
N LEU A 23 28.84 13.36 15.88
CA LEU A 23 29.44 12.03 16.07
C LEU A 23 28.65 11.14 15.10
N GLY A 24 29.17 10.70 13.96
CA GLY A 24 30.52 10.25 13.69
C GLY A 24 30.34 8.86 13.09
N SER A 25 30.70 8.73 11.82
CA SER A 25 30.76 7.48 11.06
C SER A 25 31.36 6.33 11.89
N LEU A 26 30.58 5.27 12.11
CA LEU A 26 31.09 4.00 12.60
C LEU A 26 31.04 2.99 11.46
N THR A 27 32.18 2.88 10.78
CA THR A 27 32.54 1.79 9.88
C THR A 27 32.64 0.51 10.70
N LEU A 28 31.73 -0.43 10.52
CA LEU A 28 31.83 -1.78 11.09
C LEU A 28 32.82 -2.60 10.25
N GLY A 29 34.07 -2.63 10.68
CA GLY A 29 35.06 -3.61 10.23
C GLY A 29 34.78 -4.97 10.85
N TYR A 30 34.42 -5.95 10.02
CA TYR A 30 34.41 -7.36 10.42
C TYR A 30 35.85 -7.85 10.56
N ALA A 31 36.31 -8.03 11.81
CA ALA A 31 37.50 -8.80 12.12
C ALA A 31 37.11 -10.28 12.25
N ASN A 32 37.58 -11.10 11.31
CA ASN A 32 37.58 -12.55 11.40
C ASN A 32 38.95 -13.01 11.93
N PRO A 33 39.03 -13.72 13.07
CA PRO A 33 40.22 -14.48 13.41
C PRO A 33 39.88 -15.95 13.59
N ARG A 34 40.20 -16.78 12.58
CA ARG A 34 41.19 -17.87 12.69
C ARG A 34 41.18 -18.72 11.40
N LEU A 35 42.33 -18.70 10.74
CA LEU A 35 42.78 -19.70 9.79
C LEU A 35 43.25 -20.94 10.56
N GLU A 36 42.91 -22.13 10.06
CA GLU A 36 43.85 -23.22 9.69
C GLU A 36 43.09 -24.56 9.61
N GLU A 37 42.86 -25.04 8.38
CA GLU A 37 43.12 -26.43 7.94
C GLU A 37 42.80 -26.57 6.43
N PRO A 38 43.69 -27.16 5.61
CA PRO A 38 43.42 -27.34 4.19
C PRO A 38 42.78 -28.72 3.92
N TYR A 39 41.50 -28.76 3.54
CA TYR A 39 40.90 -29.96 2.96
C TYR A 39 40.96 -29.91 1.43
N ASN A 40 41.75 -30.84 0.89
CA ASN A 40 41.97 -31.07 -0.53
C ASN A 40 40.80 -31.90 -1.11
N HIS A 41 40.00 -31.32 -2.01
CA HIS A 41 39.05 -32.07 -2.85
C HIS A 41 39.42 -31.89 -4.32
N ALA A 42 40.53 -32.49 -4.71
CA ALA A 42 40.77 -32.93 -6.07
C ALA A 42 40.79 -34.46 -6.05
N ASP A 43 39.61 -35.04 -5.85
CA ASP A 43 39.27 -36.45 -6.12
C ASP A 43 37.78 -36.62 -5.76
N ILE A 44 36.95 -36.70 -6.81
CA ILE A 44 35.55 -37.16 -6.98
C ILE A 44 34.97 -36.33 -8.13
N LEU A 45 35.61 -36.46 -9.29
CA LEU A 45 35.06 -36.06 -10.59
C LEU A 45 35.38 -37.20 -11.56
N GLU A 46 34.99 -38.43 -11.21
CA GLU A 46 34.99 -39.56 -12.14
C GLU A 46 34.28 -40.76 -11.51
N ALA A 47 32.95 -40.71 -11.43
CA ALA A 47 32.09 -41.90 -11.45
C ALA A 47 30.62 -41.47 -11.62
N GLU A 48 29.91 -42.18 -12.49
CA GLU A 48 28.45 -42.14 -12.71
C GLU A 48 27.90 -41.06 -13.67
N SER A 49 28.57 -40.87 -14.81
CA SER A 49 27.90 -40.48 -16.05
C SER A 49 27.25 -41.70 -16.72
N SER A 50 26.07 -42.15 -16.23
CA SER A 50 25.15 -42.99 -17.02
C SER A 50 23.83 -43.31 -16.31
N LYS A 51 23.01 -42.30 -16.06
CA LYS A 51 21.55 -42.50 -16.05
C LYS A 51 20.89 -41.44 -16.92
N LEU A 52 20.38 -41.89 -18.06
CA LEU A 52 19.54 -41.13 -18.97
C LEU A 52 18.37 -40.52 -18.18
N MET A 53 18.37 -39.20 -17.99
CA MET A 53 17.16 -38.46 -17.66
C MET A 53 16.15 -38.66 -18.78
N THR A 54 14.96 -39.14 -18.43
CA THR A 54 13.85 -39.25 -19.37
C THR A 54 13.28 -37.87 -19.67
N ILE A 55 12.63 -37.72 -20.83
CA ILE A 55 12.02 -36.45 -21.29
C ILE A 55 11.04 -35.87 -20.27
N ASP A 56 10.46 -36.70 -19.38
CA ASP A 56 9.53 -36.32 -18.31
C ASP A 56 10.19 -35.53 -17.17
N ASP A 57 11.48 -35.77 -16.87
CA ASP A 57 12.20 -35.04 -15.81
C ASP A 57 12.55 -33.59 -16.23
N ARG A 58 12.49 -33.30 -17.54
CA ARG A 58 12.72 -31.95 -18.06
C ARG A 58 11.55 -31.03 -17.78
N GLU A 59 10.30 -31.53 -17.75
CA GLU A 59 9.16 -30.69 -17.39
C GLU A 59 9.20 -30.31 -15.90
N GLN A 60 9.60 -31.21 -15.01
CA GLN A 60 9.78 -30.89 -13.58
C GLN A 60 10.97 -29.95 -13.31
N CYS A 61 12.08 -30.09 -14.05
CA CYS A 61 13.20 -29.15 -13.96
C CYS A 61 12.88 -27.76 -14.55
N PHE A 62 12.00 -27.66 -15.55
CA PHE A 62 11.51 -26.37 -16.03
C PHE A 62 10.63 -25.66 -14.99
N ILE A 63 9.84 -26.40 -14.20
CA ILE A 63 9.02 -25.86 -13.10
C ILE A 63 9.90 -25.30 -11.96
N LEU A 64 11.04 -25.94 -11.67
CA LEU A 64 11.92 -25.50 -10.59
C LEU A 64 12.82 -24.29 -10.95
N ILE A 65 13.12 -24.09 -12.24
CA ILE A 65 13.87 -22.90 -12.71
C ILE A 65 12.92 -21.73 -13.04
N SER A 66 11.63 -21.98 -13.34
CA SER A 66 10.64 -20.91 -13.57
C SER A 66 10.16 -20.20 -12.31
N ASN A 67 10.38 -20.76 -11.13
CA ASN A 67 9.94 -20.18 -9.85
C ASN A 67 10.71 -18.93 -9.41
N LYS A 68 11.73 -18.49 -10.17
CA LYS A 68 12.39 -17.20 -9.94
C LYS A 68 11.76 -16.02 -10.69
N MET A 69 10.63 -16.24 -11.38
CA MET A 69 9.88 -15.20 -12.10
C MET A 69 8.57 -14.81 -11.41
N SER A 70 8.49 -14.78 -10.09
CA SER A 70 7.40 -14.09 -9.40
C SER A 70 7.61 -12.57 -9.55
N GLY A 71 7.28 -12.06 -10.74
CA GLY A 71 7.26 -10.65 -11.11
C GLY A 71 8.58 -10.02 -11.60
N SER A 72 8.40 -8.89 -12.31
CA SER A 72 9.38 -8.11 -13.08
C SER A 72 9.73 -8.67 -14.47
N SER A 73 8.79 -8.52 -15.40
CA SER A 73 8.97 -8.69 -16.84
C SER A 73 9.79 -7.55 -17.51
N LEU A 74 11.00 -7.33 -16.99
CA LEU A 74 11.83 -6.15 -17.26
C LEU A 74 11.04 -4.86 -16.92
N GLY A 75 10.51 -4.79 -15.70
CA GLY A 75 9.74 -3.64 -15.24
C GLY A 75 8.40 -3.44 -15.95
N GLY A 76 7.71 -4.51 -16.35
CA GLY A 76 6.39 -4.44 -16.97
C GLY A 76 6.40 -4.19 -18.48
N LEU A 77 7.57 -4.07 -19.11
CA LEU A 77 7.70 -3.84 -20.56
C LEU A 77 7.29 -5.08 -21.38
N ASN A 78 7.46 -6.28 -20.83
CA ASN A 78 7.17 -7.53 -21.53
C ASN A 78 5.96 -8.24 -20.90
N LYS A 79 4.74 -7.92 -21.34
CA LYS A 79 3.55 -8.57 -20.79
C LYS A 79 3.38 -9.99 -21.34
N GLY A 80 3.43 -10.98 -20.46
CA GLY A 80 3.15 -12.38 -20.79
C GLY A 80 1.65 -12.70 -20.84
N PRO A 81 1.29 -13.88 -21.39
CA PRO A 81 -0.11 -14.30 -21.55
C PRO A 81 -0.83 -14.56 -20.23
N ASN A 82 -0.10 -14.74 -19.12
CA ASN A 82 -0.66 -14.93 -17.77
C ASN A 82 -0.31 -13.79 -16.82
N SER A 83 0.13 -12.64 -17.34
CA SER A 83 0.45 -11.50 -16.49
C SER A 83 -0.54 -10.34 -16.66
N ILE A 84 -0.61 -9.52 -15.61
CA ILE A 84 -1.07 -8.13 -15.68
C ILE A 84 0.11 -7.20 -15.39
N VAL A 85 0.05 -5.95 -15.84
CA VAL A 85 1.07 -4.93 -15.56
C VAL A 85 0.46 -3.79 -14.76
N ILE A 86 0.95 -3.60 -13.54
CA ILE A 86 0.55 -2.51 -12.63
C ILE A 86 1.66 -1.47 -12.59
N GLY A 87 1.32 -0.20 -12.79
CA GLY A 87 2.17 0.96 -12.59
C GLY A 87 1.86 1.67 -11.28
N LEU A 88 2.87 1.87 -10.44
CA LEU A 88 2.80 2.68 -9.22
C LEU A 88 3.40 4.05 -9.52
N CYS A 89 2.58 5.10 -9.46
CA CYS A 89 3.01 6.47 -9.74
C CYS A 89 3.35 7.20 -8.43
N GLN A 90 4.59 7.60 -8.27
CA GLN A 90 5.03 8.47 -7.16
C GLN A 90 4.68 9.92 -7.49
N SER A 91 3.39 10.25 -7.66
CA SER A 91 3.00 11.59 -8.10
C SER A 91 3.48 12.66 -7.14
N GLN A 92 3.81 13.84 -7.68
CA GLN A 92 4.29 14.96 -6.91
C GLN A 92 3.30 15.39 -5.80
N LEU A 93 3.85 15.86 -4.69
CA LEU A 93 3.10 16.49 -3.60
C LEU A 93 2.65 17.90 -4.01
N PHE A 94 1.34 18.13 -3.99
CA PHE A 94 0.74 19.45 -4.18
C PHE A 94 0.46 20.16 -2.85
N SER A 95 0.29 21.48 -2.89
CA SER A 95 -0.36 22.25 -1.83
C SER A 95 -1.68 22.78 -2.37
N VAL A 96 -2.80 22.20 -1.91
CA VAL A 96 -4.14 22.54 -2.40
C VAL A 96 -4.99 23.04 -1.26
N THR A 97 -5.45 24.28 -1.40
CA THR A 97 -6.38 24.95 -0.48
C THR A 97 -7.52 25.66 -1.21
N THR A 98 -7.44 25.72 -2.55
CA THR A 98 -8.42 26.41 -3.40
C THR A 98 -8.83 25.56 -4.61
N ALA A 99 -10.02 25.80 -5.16
CA ALA A 99 -10.51 25.08 -6.34
C ALA A 99 -9.59 25.19 -7.58
N PRO A 100 -8.95 26.34 -7.90
CA PRO A 100 -7.99 26.40 -9.00
C PRO A 100 -6.75 25.52 -8.80
N GLU A 101 -6.27 25.38 -7.57
CA GLU A 101 -5.15 24.49 -7.25
C GLU A 101 -5.55 23.03 -7.40
N LEU A 102 -6.76 22.65 -6.96
CA LEU A 102 -7.32 21.32 -7.17
C LEU A 102 -7.42 20.99 -8.66
N GLN A 103 -7.90 21.93 -9.48
CA GLN A 103 -7.98 21.77 -10.93
C GLN A 103 -6.60 21.61 -11.59
N SER A 104 -5.58 22.30 -11.06
CA SER A 104 -4.19 22.15 -11.51
C SER A 104 -3.66 20.75 -11.19
N ALA A 105 -3.86 20.28 -9.96
CA ALA A 105 -3.49 18.92 -9.55
C ALA A 105 -4.21 17.86 -10.41
N LEU A 106 -5.52 18.00 -10.62
CA LEU A 106 -6.29 17.12 -11.50
C LEU A 106 -5.70 17.08 -12.92
N SER A 107 -5.42 18.24 -13.51
CA SER A 107 -4.87 18.34 -14.87
C SER A 107 -3.52 17.62 -14.98
N HIS A 108 -2.68 17.72 -13.93
CA HIS A 108 -1.42 16.99 -13.84
C HIS A 108 -1.62 15.49 -13.78
N ILE A 109 -2.52 15.00 -12.91
CA ILE A 109 -2.83 13.57 -12.79
C ILE A 109 -3.33 12.99 -14.13
N LEU A 110 -4.23 13.70 -14.83
CA LEU A 110 -4.72 13.28 -16.14
C LEU A 110 -3.58 13.18 -17.18
N SER A 111 -2.58 14.06 -17.09
CA SER A 111 -1.38 14.00 -17.92
C SER A 111 -0.52 12.76 -17.61
N LEU A 112 -0.42 12.37 -16.33
CA LEU A 112 0.34 11.20 -15.90
C LEU A 112 -0.32 9.88 -16.33
N ILE A 113 -1.66 9.81 -16.36
CA ILE A 113 -2.38 8.66 -16.95
C ILE A 113 -1.98 8.50 -18.43
N THR A 114 -1.91 9.61 -19.16
CA THR A 114 -1.53 9.63 -20.57
C THR A 114 -0.07 9.22 -20.77
N LYS A 115 0.83 9.77 -19.94
CA LYS A 115 2.26 9.40 -19.92
C LYS A 115 2.44 7.91 -19.66
N ALA A 116 1.72 7.36 -18.70
CA ALA A 116 1.79 5.95 -18.34
C ALA A 116 1.36 5.06 -19.51
N ARG A 117 0.23 5.37 -20.15
CA ARG A 117 -0.25 4.59 -21.29
C ARG A 117 0.70 4.65 -22.48
N ASN A 118 1.26 5.83 -22.77
CA ASN A 118 2.20 6.02 -23.88
C ASN A 118 3.57 5.38 -23.61
N GLY A 119 4.07 5.47 -22.38
CA GLY A 119 5.36 4.90 -21.98
C GLY A 119 5.32 3.39 -21.74
N TYR A 120 4.17 2.86 -21.35
CA TYR A 120 3.95 1.43 -21.10
C TYR A 120 2.68 0.95 -21.83
N PRO A 121 2.77 0.61 -23.13
CA PRO A 121 1.60 0.21 -23.94
C PRO A 121 0.83 -1.00 -23.40
N HIS A 122 1.48 -1.82 -22.58
CA HIS A 122 0.91 -3.01 -21.96
C HIS A 122 0.44 -2.82 -20.51
N MET A 123 0.55 -1.60 -19.95
CA MET A 123 0.06 -1.31 -18.61
C MET A 123 -1.46 -1.49 -18.55
N ASP A 124 -1.90 -2.31 -17.60
CA ASP A 124 -3.30 -2.59 -17.35
C ASP A 124 -3.90 -1.61 -16.35
N MET A 125 -3.13 -1.25 -15.32
CA MET A 125 -3.58 -0.39 -14.24
C MET A 125 -2.48 0.58 -13.82
N ILE A 126 -2.85 1.84 -13.58
CA ILE A 126 -2.03 2.81 -12.86
C ILE A 126 -2.62 3.07 -11.47
N VAL A 127 -1.76 3.16 -10.46
CA VAL A 127 -2.13 3.43 -9.08
C VAL A 127 -1.48 4.73 -8.66
N PHE A 128 -2.30 5.67 -8.22
CA PHE A 128 -1.84 6.93 -7.65
C PHE A 128 -1.88 6.90 -6.13
N PRO A 129 -1.05 7.72 -5.47
CA PRO A 129 -1.00 7.76 -4.02
C PRO A 129 -2.25 8.41 -3.41
N GLU A 130 -2.37 8.26 -2.10
CA GLU A 130 -3.32 9.04 -1.31
C GLU A 130 -2.99 10.53 -1.45
N TYR A 131 -4.00 11.40 -1.42
CA TYR A 131 -3.86 12.84 -1.57
C TYR A 131 -3.27 13.32 -2.92
N MET A 132 -3.30 12.50 -3.97
CA MET A 132 -2.80 12.90 -5.30
C MET A 132 -3.42 14.21 -5.85
N LEU A 133 -4.64 14.56 -5.43
CA LEU A 133 -5.34 15.80 -5.80
C LEU A 133 -5.23 16.88 -4.73
N HIS A 134 -5.27 16.51 -3.46
CA HIS A 134 -5.45 17.44 -2.34
C HIS A 134 -4.14 17.80 -1.62
N GLY A 135 -3.08 17.02 -1.84
CA GLY A 135 -1.84 17.18 -1.09
C GLY A 135 -2.01 17.00 0.42
N LEU A 136 -1.02 17.44 1.18
CA LEU A 136 -0.96 17.25 2.64
C LEU A 136 -1.40 18.49 3.43
N SER A 137 -2.17 19.40 2.82
CA SER A 137 -2.65 20.62 3.48
C SER A 137 -3.63 20.33 4.63
N MET A 138 -4.26 19.15 4.64
CA MET A 138 -5.36 18.76 5.52
C MET A 138 -6.55 19.75 5.47
N CYS A 139 -6.60 20.58 4.43
CA CYS A 139 -7.65 21.58 4.23
C CYS A 139 -8.98 20.89 3.95
N THR A 140 -10.03 21.28 4.67
CA THR A 140 -11.39 20.72 4.56
C THR A 140 -12.39 21.72 3.96
N GLU A 141 -11.90 22.77 3.30
CA GLU A 141 -12.75 23.76 2.62
C GLU A 141 -13.66 23.08 1.61
N ASP A 142 -14.97 23.35 1.69
CA ASP A 142 -15.97 22.66 0.87
C ASP A 142 -15.68 22.80 -0.64
N SER A 143 -15.09 23.92 -1.06
CA SER A 143 -14.73 24.21 -2.45
C SER A 143 -13.70 23.27 -3.06
N ILE A 144 -12.98 22.48 -2.26
CA ILE A 144 -12.01 21.48 -2.72
C ILE A 144 -12.46 20.03 -2.44
N LEU A 145 -13.58 19.82 -1.76
CA LEU A 145 -14.11 18.49 -1.49
C LEU A 145 -14.81 17.91 -2.71
N CYS A 146 -14.45 16.68 -3.08
CA CYS A 146 -15.00 15.97 -4.22
C CYS A 146 -16.30 15.23 -3.86
N SER A 147 -17.05 14.84 -4.89
CA SER A 147 -18.14 13.86 -4.80
C SER A 147 -17.96 12.80 -5.90
N LEU A 148 -18.59 11.63 -5.75
CA LEU A 148 -18.49 10.53 -6.72
C LEU A 148 -19.07 10.86 -8.10
N ASP A 149 -20.01 11.79 -8.16
CA ASP A 149 -20.63 12.36 -9.35
C ASP A 149 -20.03 13.72 -9.76
N GLY A 150 -18.98 14.17 -9.04
CA GLY A 150 -18.32 15.44 -9.25
C GLY A 150 -17.47 15.51 -10.52
N PRO A 151 -17.01 16.72 -10.88
CA PRO A 151 -16.24 16.95 -12.09
C PRO A 151 -14.88 16.25 -12.08
N GLU A 152 -14.22 16.14 -10.92
CA GLU A 152 -12.92 15.47 -10.79
C GLU A 152 -13.03 13.98 -11.11
N VAL A 153 -14.00 13.30 -10.49
CA VAL A 153 -14.24 11.87 -10.72
C VAL A 153 -14.70 11.62 -12.16
N SER A 154 -15.53 12.50 -12.72
CA SER A 154 -15.97 12.43 -14.12
C SER A 154 -14.79 12.54 -15.10
N ALA A 155 -13.84 13.45 -14.84
CA ALA A 155 -12.64 13.60 -15.66
C ALA A 155 -11.71 12.37 -15.58
N LEU A 156 -11.53 11.79 -14.37
CA LEU A 156 -10.77 10.56 -14.18
C LEU A 156 -11.41 9.38 -14.93
N LYS A 157 -12.75 9.24 -14.87
CA LYS A 157 -13.51 8.22 -15.61
C LYS A 157 -13.30 8.33 -17.12
N LEU A 158 -13.47 9.54 -17.66
CA LEU A 158 -13.26 9.81 -19.08
C LEU A 158 -11.83 9.45 -19.50
N ARG A 159 -10.82 9.89 -18.74
CA ARG A 159 -9.42 9.65 -19.09
C ARG A 159 -9.03 8.18 -19.01
N CYS A 160 -9.55 7.41 -18.05
CA CYS A 160 -9.34 5.96 -18.01
C CYS A 160 -9.93 5.26 -19.25
N ALA A 161 -11.13 5.66 -19.68
CA ALA A 161 -11.78 5.13 -20.88
C ALA A 161 -11.00 5.49 -22.17
N GLU A 162 -10.59 6.75 -22.32
CA GLU A 162 -9.79 7.24 -23.46
C GLU A 162 -8.45 6.50 -23.57
N ALA A 163 -7.74 6.36 -22.45
CA ALA A 163 -6.44 5.71 -22.40
C ALA A 163 -6.54 4.16 -22.38
N LYS A 164 -7.75 3.60 -22.21
CA LYS A 164 -8.01 2.15 -22.06
C LYS A 164 -7.14 1.53 -20.96
N ILE A 165 -7.11 2.18 -19.80
CA ILE A 165 -6.31 1.77 -18.65
C ILE A 165 -7.16 1.87 -17.39
N TRP A 166 -6.94 0.97 -16.43
CA TRP A 166 -7.53 1.06 -15.10
C TRP A 166 -6.79 2.11 -14.27
N GLY A 167 -7.47 2.75 -13.34
CA GLY A 167 -6.89 3.75 -12.45
C GLY A 167 -7.36 3.57 -11.01
N CYS A 168 -6.42 3.57 -10.07
CA CYS A 168 -6.68 3.67 -8.64
C CYS A 168 -6.31 5.07 -8.17
N PHE A 169 -7.26 5.77 -7.55
CA PHE A 169 -7.17 7.20 -7.23
C PHE A 169 -7.60 7.49 -5.80
N SER A 170 -7.28 8.69 -5.33
CA SER A 170 -7.67 9.21 -4.02
C SER A 170 -8.40 10.54 -4.16
N ILE A 171 -9.46 10.71 -3.37
CA ILE A 171 -10.22 11.96 -3.24
C ILE A 171 -10.54 12.22 -1.76
N MET A 172 -10.51 13.48 -1.34
CA MET A 172 -11.18 13.90 -0.11
C MET A 172 -12.64 14.17 -0.44
N GLU A 173 -13.52 13.29 0.05
CA GLU A 173 -14.92 13.24 -0.33
C GLU A 173 -15.79 13.96 0.71
N ARG A 174 -16.75 14.75 0.22
CA ARG A 174 -17.74 15.42 1.04
C ARG A 174 -18.56 14.42 1.86
N ASN A 175 -18.64 14.66 3.17
CA ASN A 175 -19.42 13.84 4.09
C ASN A 175 -20.79 14.46 4.35
N THR A 176 -21.86 13.76 3.98
CA THR A 176 -23.25 14.19 4.23
C THR A 176 -23.73 13.89 5.64
N LEU A 177 -23.11 12.93 6.35
CA LEU A 177 -23.44 12.59 7.74
C LEU A 177 -22.86 13.59 8.74
N LEU A 178 -21.60 13.99 8.54
CA LEU A 178 -20.91 14.98 9.36
C LEU A 178 -20.07 15.90 8.47
N PRO A 179 -20.64 17.01 7.95
CA PRO A 179 -19.96 17.90 7.00
C PRO A 179 -18.63 18.46 7.48
N SER A 180 -18.40 18.55 8.80
CA SER A 180 -17.14 19.02 9.37
C SER A 180 -16.00 17.99 9.32
N ALA A 181 -16.29 16.72 8.99
CA ALA A 181 -15.32 15.62 8.92
C ALA A 181 -15.49 14.89 7.58
N PRO A 182 -14.78 15.29 6.52
CA PRO A 182 -14.85 14.65 5.20
C PRO A 182 -14.35 13.21 5.24
N TRP A 183 -14.67 12.43 4.20
CA TRP A 183 -14.10 11.11 4.00
C TRP A 183 -12.75 11.20 3.28
N ASN A 184 -11.81 10.34 3.67
CA ASN A 184 -10.65 10.03 2.85
C ASN A 184 -10.97 8.79 2.03
N THR A 185 -11.11 8.96 0.72
CA THR A 185 -11.74 7.98 -0.15
C THR A 185 -10.80 7.51 -1.25
N GLY A 186 -10.74 6.20 -1.42
CA GLY A 186 -10.11 5.49 -2.52
C GLY A 186 -11.14 5.03 -3.55
N ILE A 187 -10.84 5.26 -4.83
CA ILE A 187 -11.69 4.77 -5.93
C ILE A 187 -10.86 4.02 -6.96
N VAL A 188 -11.46 2.98 -7.55
CA VAL A 188 -10.90 2.31 -8.73
C VAL A 188 -11.87 2.43 -9.88
N ILE A 189 -11.33 2.88 -11.01
CA ILE A 189 -12.04 3.03 -12.27
C ILE A 189 -11.42 2.05 -13.27
N ASN A 190 -12.26 1.31 -13.98
CA ASN A 190 -11.78 0.36 -14.98
C ASN A 190 -11.48 1.03 -16.34
N SER A 191 -10.97 0.25 -17.28
CA SER A 191 -10.61 0.74 -18.62
C SER A 191 -11.79 1.18 -19.50
N SER A 192 -13.04 0.98 -19.08
CA SER A 192 -14.26 1.51 -19.71
C SER A 192 -14.75 2.81 -19.05
N GLY A 193 -14.10 3.27 -17.98
CA GLY A 193 -14.51 4.46 -17.23
C GLY A 193 -15.57 4.18 -16.16
N GLU A 194 -15.82 2.92 -15.80
CA GLU A 194 -16.77 2.54 -14.76
C GLU A 194 -16.09 2.49 -13.40
N LEU A 195 -16.78 3.00 -12.37
CA LEU A 195 -16.34 2.90 -10.98
C LEU A 195 -16.58 1.46 -10.49
N VAL A 196 -15.50 0.74 -10.19
CA VAL A 196 -15.54 -0.68 -9.79
C VAL A 196 -15.11 -0.94 -8.35
N ASN A 197 -14.53 0.07 -7.69
CA ASN A 197 -14.24 0.05 -6.26
C ASN A 197 -14.49 1.42 -5.63
N TYR A 198 -15.01 1.42 -4.41
CA TYR A 198 -15.21 2.58 -3.56
C TYR A 198 -14.89 2.20 -2.12
N TYR A 199 -13.90 2.85 -1.53
CA TYR A 199 -13.38 2.54 -0.21
C TYR A 199 -13.17 3.82 0.59
N ARG A 200 -13.70 3.88 1.82
CA ARG A 200 -13.43 4.96 2.78
C ARG A 200 -12.39 4.47 3.78
N LYS A 201 -11.30 5.23 3.99
CA LYS A 201 -10.21 4.90 4.90
C LYS A 201 -10.74 4.53 6.29
N MET A 202 -10.53 3.29 6.73
CA MET A 202 -11.04 2.79 8.01
C MET A 202 -10.28 3.40 9.19
N HIS A 203 -8.96 3.58 9.05
CA HIS A 203 -8.08 4.11 10.08
C HIS A 203 -7.44 5.43 9.63
N PRO A 204 -8.12 6.58 9.80
CA PRO A 204 -7.47 7.88 9.71
C PRO A 204 -6.23 7.94 10.60
N TRP A 205 -5.18 8.61 10.13
CA TRP A 205 -3.92 8.77 10.86
C TRP A 205 -4.05 9.83 11.94
N VAL A 206 -4.73 9.46 13.03
CA VAL A 206 -4.95 10.33 14.19
C VAL A 206 -3.66 10.50 15.00
N PRO A 207 -3.44 11.67 15.65
CA PRO A 207 -4.36 12.81 15.78
C PRO A 207 -4.27 13.86 14.66
N VAL A 208 -3.50 13.63 13.59
CA VAL A 208 -3.19 14.67 12.59
C VAL A 208 -4.21 14.76 11.45
N GLU A 209 -4.93 13.68 11.16
CA GLU A 209 -5.95 13.65 10.11
C GLU A 209 -7.37 13.97 10.65
N PRO A 210 -8.13 14.87 9.99
CA PRO A 210 -9.49 15.25 10.40
C PRO A 210 -10.59 14.37 9.76
N TRP A 211 -10.23 13.27 9.10
CA TRP A 211 -11.16 12.48 8.29
C TRP A 211 -12.10 11.62 9.15
N TYR A 212 -13.34 11.45 8.69
CA TYR A 212 -14.28 10.52 9.32
C TYR A 212 -13.85 9.06 9.04
N PRO A 213 -13.88 8.17 10.05
CA PRO A 213 -13.47 6.77 9.88
C PRO A 213 -14.48 6.00 9.03
N GLY A 214 -13.97 5.29 8.02
CA GLY A 214 -14.77 4.50 7.07
C GLY A 214 -15.82 3.58 7.72
N ASN A 215 -16.91 3.36 7.00
CA ASN A 215 -18.11 2.70 7.53
C ASN A 215 -18.67 1.56 6.65
N GLN A 216 -17.92 1.11 5.64
CA GLN A 216 -18.37 0.09 4.67
C GLN A 216 -17.47 -1.15 4.62
N GLY A 217 -16.44 -1.21 5.47
CA GLY A 217 -15.45 -2.29 5.47
C GLY A 217 -14.51 -2.26 4.26
N ILE A 218 -13.81 -3.37 4.01
CA ILE A 218 -12.81 -3.47 2.94
C ILE A 218 -13.40 -4.22 1.74
N PRO A 219 -13.78 -3.54 0.64
CA PRO A 219 -14.32 -4.20 -0.55
C PRO A 219 -13.23 -4.98 -1.31
N VAL A 220 -13.65 -6.07 -1.97
CA VAL A 220 -12.85 -6.79 -2.96
C VAL A 220 -13.53 -6.64 -4.32
N PHE A 221 -12.76 -6.25 -5.33
CA PHE A 221 -13.24 -6.03 -6.69
C PHE A 221 -12.46 -6.89 -7.69
N LYS A 222 -13.05 -7.13 -8.86
CA LYS A 222 -12.37 -7.82 -9.95
C LYS A 222 -11.57 -6.80 -10.76
N GLY A 223 -10.25 -6.88 -10.67
CA GLY A 223 -9.32 -6.05 -11.41
C GLY A 223 -9.13 -6.50 -12.88
N PRO A 224 -8.09 -5.98 -13.56
CA PRO A 224 -7.71 -6.44 -14.88
C PRO A 224 -7.63 -7.96 -14.97
N ARG A 225 -8.23 -8.53 -16.03
CA ARG A 225 -8.32 -9.99 -16.24
C ARG A 225 -9.06 -10.77 -15.15
N GLY A 226 -9.84 -10.08 -14.30
CA GLY A 226 -10.65 -10.71 -13.26
C GLY A 226 -9.89 -11.02 -11.98
N VAL A 227 -8.63 -10.60 -11.84
CA VAL A 227 -7.83 -10.82 -10.64
C VAL A 227 -8.49 -10.13 -9.45
N PRO A 228 -8.80 -10.82 -8.34
CA PRO A 228 -9.38 -10.20 -7.15
C PRO A 228 -8.40 -9.23 -6.50
N MET A 229 -8.85 -8.01 -6.24
CA MET A 229 -8.02 -6.96 -5.63
C MET A 229 -8.76 -6.26 -4.50
N ALA A 230 -8.02 -5.72 -3.55
CA ALA A 230 -8.51 -4.81 -2.52
C ALA A 230 -7.69 -3.52 -2.50
N HIS A 231 -8.26 -2.45 -1.95
CA HIS A 231 -7.60 -1.16 -1.79
C HIS A 231 -7.70 -0.72 -0.34
N ILE A 232 -6.57 -0.39 0.27
CA ILE A 232 -6.47 0.25 1.58
C ILE A 232 -5.62 1.52 1.50
N ILE A 233 -5.74 2.40 2.49
CA ILE A 233 -5.15 3.72 2.46
C ILE A 233 -4.19 3.91 3.65
N CYS A 234 -2.91 4.08 3.34
CA CYS A 234 -1.90 4.64 4.22
C CYS A 234 -1.79 3.92 5.58
N HIS A 235 -2.34 4.51 6.64
CA HIS A 235 -2.31 4.00 8.01
C HIS A 235 -3.06 2.68 8.19
N ASP A 236 -4.06 2.40 7.34
CA ASP A 236 -4.72 1.09 7.31
C ASP A 236 -3.72 -0.06 7.23
N GLY A 237 -2.66 0.08 6.42
CA GLY A 237 -1.68 -0.97 6.23
C GLY A 237 -0.74 -1.21 7.41
N GLN A 238 -0.83 -0.41 8.49
CA GLN A 238 -0.14 -0.68 9.76
C GLN A 238 -0.90 -1.71 10.61
N PHE A 239 -2.17 -1.98 10.31
CA PHE A 239 -3.01 -2.94 10.99
C PHE A 239 -3.08 -4.23 10.18
N PRO A 240 -2.45 -5.34 10.62
CA PRO A 240 -2.44 -6.58 9.86
C PRO A 240 -3.85 -7.13 9.62
N GLU A 241 -4.82 -6.84 10.49
CA GLU A 241 -6.23 -7.17 10.32
C GLU A 241 -6.80 -6.64 8.99
N MET A 242 -6.35 -5.46 8.53
CA MET A 242 -6.82 -4.87 7.27
C MET A 242 -6.37 -5.69 6.05
N ALA A 243 -5.11 -6.11 6.06
CA ALA A 243 -4.56 -6.97 5.01
C ALA A 243 -5.18 -8.38 5.06
N HIS A 244 -5.42 -8.90 6.27
CA HIS A 244 -6.05 -10.19 6.47
C HIS A 244 -7.50 -10.22 5.99
N GLU A 245 -8.30 -9.22 6.31
CA GLU A 245 -9.69 -9.09 5.85
C GLU A 245 -9.78 -9.04 4.31
N ALA A 246 -8.87 -8.29 3.66
CA ALA A 246 -8.79 -8.26 2.21
C ALA A 246 -8.53 -9.66 1.61
N ALA A 247 -7.53 -10.38 2.15
CA ALA A 247 -7.17 -11.71 1.67
C ALA A 247 -8.25 -12.75 1.99
N TYR A 248 -8.87 -12.67 3.16
CA TYR A 248 -9.99 -13.50 3.59
C TYR A 248 -11.19 -13.38 2.65
N LYS A 249 -11.46 -12.16 2.15
CA LYS A 249 -12.46 -11.90 1.11
C LYS A 249 -12.01 -12.26 -0.31
N GLY A 250 -10.81 -12.84 -0.44
CA GLY A 250 -10.29 -13.42 -1.68
C GLY A 250 -9.32 -12.54 -2.45
N ALA A 251 -8.93 -11.35 -1.95
CA ALA A 251 -7.96 -10.50 -2.65
C ALA A 251 -6.64 -11.24 -2.89
N GLU A 252 -6.11 -11.15 -4.11
CA GLU A 252 -4.80 -11.67 -4.49
C GLU A 252 -3.76 -10.55 -4.63
N ILE A 253 -4.23 -9.32 -4.85
CA ILE A 253 -3.41 -8.11 -4.84
C ILE A 253 -4.05 -7.08 -3.91
N LEU A 254 -3.26 -6.59 -2.95
CA LEU A 254 -3.61 -5.47 -2.09
C LEU A 254 -2.94 -4.19 -2.61
N LEU A 255 -3.74 -3.22 -3.02
CA LEU A 255 -3.29 -1.87 -3.34
C LEU A 255 -3.21 -1.05 -2.05
N ARG A 256 -2.07 -0.41 -1.79
CA ARG A 256 -1.90 0.49 -0.64
C ARG A 256 -1.42 1.86 -1.10
N THR A 257 -2.28 2.87 -0.98
CA THR A 257 -1.96 4.25 -1.41
C THR A 257 -1.67 5.13 -0.19
N ALA A 258 -0.64 5.98 -0.22
CA ALA A 258 -0.26 6.77 0.96
C ALA A 258 0.26 8.18 0.67
N GLY A 259 0.11 9.09 1.64
CA GLY A 259 0.74 10.41 1.66
C GLY A 259 1.88 10.55 2.65
N TYR A 260 2.46 9.43 3.10
CA TYR A 260 3.39 9.42 4.24
C TYR A 260 4.62 10.32 4.08
N THR A 261 5.05 10.87 5.20
CA THR A 261 6.30 11.62 5.36
C THR A 261 7.28 10.83 6.24
N SER A 262 8.57 11.17 6.17
CA SER A 262 9.59 10.61 7.06
C SER A 262 9.20 10.82 8.54
N PRO A 263 9.45 9.88 9.49
CA PRO A 263 10.38 8.75 9.45
C PRO A 263 9.76 7.36 9.20
N ILE A 264 8.55 7.27 8.67
CA ILE A 264 7.77 6.02 8.60
C ILE A 264 8.28 5.00 7.55
N LYS A 265 9.37 5.29 6.82
CA LYS A 265 9.90 4.43 5.75
C LYS A 265 10.16 3.00 6.19
N ASN A 266 10.70 2.80 7.39
CA ASN A 266 11.01 1.47 7.90
C ASN A 266 9.72 0.66 8.16
N SER A 267 8.75 1.22 8.87
CA SER A 267 7.48 0.53 9.13
C SER A 267 6.66 0.37 7.86
N TRP A 268 6.74 1.30 6.89
CA TRP A 268 6.17 1.13 5.55
C TRP A 268 6.69 -0.13 4.86
N GLU A 269 8.01 -0.29 4.81
CA GLU A 269 8.63 -1.47 4.19
C GLU A 269 8.25 -2.77 4.92
N ILE A 270 8.42 -2.80 6.25
CA ILE A 270 8.13 -3.99 7.05
C ILE A 270 6.67 -4.40 6.88
N THR A 271 5.74 -3.45 6.97
CA THR A 271 4.31 -3.77 6.91
C THR A 271 3.87 -4.18 5.51
N ASN A 272 4.42 -3.60 4.44
CA ASN A 272 4.12 -4.06 3.08
C ASN A 272 4.56 -5.52 2.89
N ARG A 273 5.76 -5.88 3.34
CA ARG A 273 6.28 -7.24 3.24
C ARG A 273 5.52 -8.22 4.11
N SER A 274 5.22 -7.86 5.36
CA SER A 274 4.47 -8.75 6.27
C SER A 274 3.04 -8.95 5.80
N ASN A 275 2.38 -7.90 5.31
CA ASN A 275 1.02 -7.99 4.78
C ASN A 275 0.97 -8.90 3.54
N ALA A 276 2.02 -8.92 2.72
CA ALA A 276 2.14 -9.84 1.59
C ALA A 276 2.32 -11.30 2.06
N PHE A 277 3.35 -11.54 2.89
CA PHE A 277 3.73 -12.89 3.34
C PHE A 277 2.66 -13.57 4.18
N CYS A 278 2.14 -12.90 5.21
CA CYS A 278 1.17 -13.51 6.14
C CYS A 278 -0.15 -13.88 5.48
N ASN A 279 -0.46 -13.32 4.30
CA ASN A 279 -1.74 -13.46 3.63
C ASN A 279 -1.64 -14.12 2.25
N LEU A 280 -0.44 -14.60 1.86
CA LEU A 280 -0.13 -15.15 0.54
C LEU A 280 -0.75 -14.30 -0.58
N MET A 281 -0.41 -13.01 -0.63
CA MET A 281 -0.90 -12.08 -1.63
C MET A 281 0.18 -11.09 -2.05
N TRP A 282 0.02 -10.50 -3.23
CA TRP A 282 0.85 -9.38 -3.65
C TRP A 282 0.45 -8.10 -2.90
N THR A 283 1.44 -7.27 -2.55
CA THR A 283 1.17 -5.88 -2.14
C THR A 283 1.78 -4.93 -3.15
N CYS A 284 0.97 -4.00 -3.65
CA CYS A 284 1.37 -2.93 -4.56
C CYS A 284 1.13 -1.59 -3.87
N SER A 285 2.19 -1.02 -3.31
CA SER A 285 2.11 0.09 -2.38
C SER A 285 2.80 1.33 -2.94
N VAL A 286 2.16 2.49 -2.91
CA VAL A 286 2.75 3.73 -3.44
C VAL A 286 2.48 4.91 -2.53
N ALA A 287 3.50 5.74 -2.33
CA ALA A 287 3.41 6.98 -1.59
C ALA A 287 3.67 8.20 -2.49
N LEU A 288 3.08 9.36 -2.15
CA LEU A 288 3.43 10.65 -2.74
C LEU A 288 4.94 10.90 -2.68
N ALA A 289 5.45 11.72 -3.59
CA ALA A 289 6.85 12.10 -3.64
C ALA A 289 7.05 13.60 -3.76
N GLY A 290 8.20 14.07 -3.31
CA GLY A 290 8.56 15.48 -3.38
C GLY A 290 8.03 16.31 -2.20
N SER A 291 8.19 17.63 -2.31
CA SER A 291 7.96 18.57 -1.23
C SER A 291 7.04 19.70 -1.65
N ASP A 292 6.19 20.15 -0.72
CA ASP A 292 5.42 21.39 -0.83
C ASP A 292 6.12 22.59 -0.17
N GLY A 293 7.39 22.43 0.24
CA GLY A 293 8.17 23.41 1.00
C GLY A 293 8.03 23.29 2.52
N THR A 294 7.02 22.57 3.03
CA THR A 294 6.79 22.35 4.47
C THR A 294 6.96 20.89 4.86
N PHE A 295 6.42 19.99 4.06
CA PHE A 295 6.57 18.54 4.17
C PHE A 295 7.35 18.00 2.97
N ASN A 296 8.02 16.87 3.20
CA ASN A 296 8.64 16.09 2.14
C ASN A 296 8.08 14.67 2.21
N SER A 297 7.26 14.33 1.22
CA SER A 297 6.69 13.00 1.11
C SER A 297 7.74 12.02 0.62
N MET A 298 7.63 10.78 1.10
CA MET A 298 8.75 9.87 1.13
C MET A 298 9.09 9.21 -0.23
N GLY A 299 8.15 9.20 -1.17
CA GLY A 299 8.26 8.66 -2.53
C GLY A 299 8.70 7.20 -2.55
N GLU A 300 7.79 6.29 -2.24
CA GLU A 300 8.11 4.87 -2.04
C GLU A 300 7.09 3.97 -2.75
N ALA A 301 7.25 3.80 -4.07
CA ALA A 301 6.63 2.68 -4.77
C ALA A 301 7.24 1.36 -4.30
N MET A 302 6.43 0.32 -4.10
CA MET A 302 6.90 -0.97 -3.62
C MET A 302 5.99 -2.09 -4.09
N PHE A 303 6.59 -3.11 -4.70
CA PHE A 303 5.95 -4.37 -5.05
C PHE A 303 6.55 -5.46 -4.19
N CYS A 304 5.72 -6.12 -3.39
CA CYS A 304 6.12 -7.33 -2.67
C CYS A 304 5.36 -8.54 -3.23
N ASN A 305 6.09 -9.62 -3.51
CA ASN A 305 5.47 -10.90 -3.88
C ASN A 305 4.81 -11.57 -2.66
N PRO A 306 4.03 -12.65 -2.85
CA PRO A 306 3.37 -13.37 -1.76
C PRO A 306 4.33 -14.00 -0.74
N GLU A 307 5.64 -14.02 -1.02
CA GLU A 307 6.68 -14.52 -0.11
C GLU A 307 7.27 -13.39 0.75
N GLY A 308 6.80 -12.15 0.57
CA GLY A 308 7.26 -10.97 1.29
C GLY A 308 8.60 -10.41 0.78
N GLU A 309 9.04 -10.84 -0.40
CA GLU A 309 10.22 -10.31 -1.08
C GLU A 309 9.86 -9.04 -1.84
N ILE A 310 10.72 -8.02 -1.75
CA ILE A 310 10.58 -6.79 -2.54
C ILE A 310 11.05 -7.08 -3.96
N VAL A 311 10.12 -7.12 -4.90
CA VAL A 311 10.38 -7.35 -6.33
C VAL A 311 10.83 -6.09 -7.03
N ARG A 312 10.26 -4.95 -6.66
CA ARG A 312 10.64 -3.64 -7.18
C ARG A 312 10.35 -2.55 -6.15
N LYS A 313 11.25 -1.57 -6.04
CA LYS A 313 11.15 -0.43 -5.13
C LYS A 313 11.40 0.87 -5.90
N GLY A 314 10.71 1.92 -5.46
CA GLY A 314 10.86 3.28 -5.93
C GLY A 314 12.10 3.97 -5.36
N ASP A 315 12.37 5.15 -5.88
CA ASP A 315 13.59 5.91 -5.59
C ASP A 315 13.33 7.30 -4.97
N GLY A 316 12.06 7.65 -4.69
CA GLY A 316 11.70 8.97 -4.18
C GLY A 316 11.45 10.04 -5.23
N VAL A 317 11.65 9.77 -6.51
CA VAL A 317 11.51 10.78 -7.57
C VAL A 317 10.04 11.06 -7.87
N ALA A 318 9.68 12.34 -7.86
CA ALA A 318 8.34 12.81 -8.18
C ALA A 318 7.96 12.51 -9.64
N ASP A 319 6.72 12.07 -9.83
CA ASP A 319 6.10 11.69 -11.11
C ASP A 319 6.76 10.51 -11.84
N GLU A 320 7.60 9.76 -11.16
CA GLU A 320 8.13 8.50 -11.66
C GLU A 320 7.08 7.38 -11.54
N ILE A 321 7.03 6.52 -12.56
CA ILE A 321 6.11 5.39 -12.65
C ILE A 321 6.91 4.09 -12.64
N PHE A 322 6.74 3.32 -11.56
CA PHE A 322 7.35 2.01 -11.39
C PHE A 322 6.35 0.94 -11.82
N ALA A 323 6.61 0.27 -12.94
CA ALA A 323 5.76 -0.79 -13.45
C ALA A 323 6.26 -2.20 -13.07
N CYS A 324 5.36 -3.12 -12.79
CA CYS A 324 5.68 -4.51 -12.54
C CYS A 324 4.68 -5.42 -13.25
N GLY A 325 5.20 -6.43 -13.94
CA GLY A 325 4.38 -7.55 -14.41
C GLY A 325 4.16 -8.53 -13.26
N ILE A 326 2.91 -8.95 -13.03
CA ILE A 326 2.49 -9.90 -11.99
C ILE A 326 1.84 -11.11 -12.67
N ASP A 327 2.29 -12.32 -12.37
CA ASP A 327 1.63 -13.55 -12.83
C ASP A 327 0.34 -13.77 -12.03
N ILE A 328 -0.79 -13.86 -12.72
CA ILE A 328 -2.11 -13.96 -12.09
C ILE A 328 -2.39 -15.33 -11.48
N ARG A 329 -1.52 -16.33 -11.70
CA ARG A 329 -1.66 -17.68 -11.15
C ARG A 329 -0.94 -17.84 -9.81
N ASP A 330 0.05 -16.97 -9.55
CA ASP A 330 1.00 -17.10 -8.45
C ASP A 330 0.31 -17.29 -7.09
N VAL A 331 -0.64 -16.42 -6.75
CA VAL A 331 -1.36 -16.49 -5.49
C VAL A 331 -2.28 -17.71 -5.42
N GLY A 332 -3.02 -18.01 -6.49
CA GLY A 332 -3.92 -19.16 -6.55
C GLY A 332 -3.17 -20.48 -6.36
N GLU A 333 -2.06 -20.67 -7.07
CA GLU A 333 -1.20 -21.85 -6.95
C GLU A 333 -0.62 -21.99 -5.54
N LYS A 334 -0.13 -20.89 -4.94
CA LYS A 334 0.37 -20.89 -3.56
C LYS A 334 -0.72 -21.27 -2.56
N ARG A 335 -1.89 -20.60 -2.61
CA ARG A 335 -3.02 -20.87 -1.70
C ARG A 335 -3.56 -22.30 -1.85
N GLN A 336 -3.51 -22.87 -3.05
CA GLN A 336 -3.99 -24.23 -3.32
C GLN A 336 -3.00 -25.31 -2.90
N HIS A 337 -1.70 -25.11 -3.13
CA HIS A 337 -0.71 -26.18 -3.06
C HIS A 337 0.25 -26.08 -1.87
N TRP A 338 0.37 -24.92 -1.23
CA TRP A 338 1.25 -24.80 -0.07
C TRP A 338 0.68 -25.52 1.13
N GLY A 339 1.54 -26.26 1.82
CA GLY A 339 1.26 -26.89 3.11
C GLY A 339 1.84 -26.05 4.24
N VAL A 340 3.17 -26.03 4.36
CA VAL A 340 3.90 -25.15 5.28
C VAL A 340 3.78 -23.70 4.78
N GLU A 341 3.60 -22.74 5.69
CA GLU A 341 3.34 -21.32 5.38
C GLU A 341 2.08 -21.04 4.55
N ASN A 342 1.10 -21.95 4.49
CA ASN A 342 -0.25 -21.63 4.03
C ASN A 342 -1.06 -20.90 5.13
N ASN A 343 -0.52 -19.76 5.54
CA ASN A 343 -0.87 -19.03 6.75
C ASN A 343 -2.36 -18.64 6.76
N LEU A 344 -2.89 -18.22 5.61
CA LEU A 344 -4.30 -17.85 5.46
C LEU A 344 -5.25 -19.03 5.76
N TYR A 345 -4.94 -20.24 5.29
CA TYR A 345 -5.74 -21.42 5.58
C TYR A 345 -5.52 -21.90 7.03
N GLN A 346 -4.27 -21.95 7.47
CA GLN A 346 -3.88 -22.47 8.78
C GLN A 346 -4.45 -21.65 9.95
N PHE A 347 -4.69 -20.36 9.75
CA PHE A 347 -5.27 -19.47 10.78
C PHE A 347 -6.59 -20.01 11.35
N GLY A 348 -7.45 -20.58 10.50
CA GLY A 348 -8.73 -21.18 10.89
C GLY A 348 -8.72 -22.70 11.10
N HIS A 349 -7.59 -23.38 10.90
CA HIS A 349 -7.49 -24.84 10.92
C HIS A 349 -6.27 -25.30 11.73
N ARG A 350 -6.18 -24.87 12.99
CA ARG A 350 -4.96 -24.99 13.78
C ARG A 350 -4.68 -26.45 14.13
N GLY A 351 -3.48 -26.93 13.80
CA GLY A 351 -3.02 -28.27 14.20
C GLY A 351 -3.74 -29.43 13.50
N TYR A 352 -4.13 -29.28 12.23
CA TYR A 352 -4.87 -30.31 11.47
C TYR A 352 -4.13 -31.66 11.32
N THR A 353 -2.82 -31.72 11.57
CA THR A 353 -2.07 -32.98 11.64
C THR A 353 -2.42 -33.80 12.90
N ALA A 354 -2.78 -33.12 13.99
CA ALA A 354 -3.08 -33.74 15.29
C ALA A 354 -4.59 -33.91 15.54
N VAL A 355 -5.42 -33.04 14.96
CA VAL A 355 -6.88 -33.03 15.13
C VAL A 355 -7.52 -33.04 13.75
N GLU A 356 -8.46 -33.97 13.49
CA GLU A 356 -9.18 -34.03 12.22
C GLU A 356 -9.83 -32.68 11.89
N GLY A 357 -9.47 -32.10 10.75
CA GLY A 357 -9.94 -30.77 10.31
C GLY A 357 -9.28 -29.57 11.02
N GLY A 358 -8.53 -29.78 12.09
CA GLY A 358 -7.91 -28.71 12.89
C GLY A 358 -8.89 -27.99 13.82
N ALA A 359 -8.36 -27.25 14.79
CA ALA A 359 -9.15 -26.43 15.69
C ALA A 359 -9.55 -25.11 15.00
N GLY A 360 -10.86 -24.83 14.95
CA GLY A 360 -11.46 -23.65 14.31
C GLY A 360 -12.12 -22.65 15.27
N ASP A 361 -11.80 -22.72 16.57
CA ASP A 361 -12.17 -21.71 17.56
C ASP A 361 -11.39 -20.40 17.39
N CYS A 362 -11.87 -19.31 17.99
CA CYS A 362 -11.16 -18.03 18.08
C CYS A 362 -10.46 -17.92 19.45
N PRO A 363 -9.19 -18.31 19.59
CA PRO A 363 -8.51 -18.32 20.89
C PRO A 363 -8.05 -16.93 21.36
N TYR A 364 -8.22 -15.89 20.54
CA TYR A 364 -7.69 -14.56 20.78
C TYR A 364 -8.74 -13.67 21.45
N SER A 365 -8.56 -13.36 22.74
CA SER A 365 -9.52 -12.55 23.49
C SER A 365 -9.72 -11.16 22.89
N TYR A 366 -8.67 -10.54 22.36
CA TYR A 366 -8.78 -9.21 21.76
C TYR A 366 -9.73 -9.17 20.56
N MET A 367 -9.81 -10.25 19.77
CA MET A 367 -10.76 -10.35 18.65
C MET A 367 -12.19 -10.48 19.15
N GLN A 368 -12.40 -11.27 20.20
CA GLN A 368 -13.72 -11.41 20.84
C GLN A 368 -14.19 -10.07 21.43
N ASP A 369 -13.28 -9.36 22.12
CA ASP A 369 -13.54 -8.04 22.68
C ASP A 369 -13.82 -7.01 21.59
N LEU A 370 -13.06 -7.04 20.48
CA LEU A 370 -13.29 -6.16 19.34
C LEU A 370 -14.67 -6.36 18.73
N VAL A 371 -15.08 -7.61 18.48
CA VAL A 371 -16.43 -7.95 17.99
C VAL A 371 -17.52 -7.50 18.98
N ALA A 372 -17.26 -7.60 20.28
CA ALA A 372 -18.19 -7.16 21.31
C ALA A 372 -18.22 -5.63 21.52
N GLY A 373 -17.39 -4.85 20.80
CA GLY A 373 -17.27 -3.41 20.99
C GLY A 373 -16.61 -3.02 22.32
N LYS A 374 -15.73 -3.88 22.84
CA LYS A 374 -15.07 -3.77 24.15
C LYS A 374 -13.55 -3.85 24.07
N TYR A 375 -12.96 -3.68 22.88
CA TYR A 375 -11.51 -3.65 22.72
C TYR A 375 -10.91 -2.61 23.67
N LYS A 376 -10.07 -3.07 24.59
CA LYS A 376 -9.37 -2.23 25.55
C LYS A 376 -8.01 -2.82 25.86
N GLN A 377 -6.94 -2.05 25.68
CA GLN A 377 -5.60 -2.51 26.03
C GLN A 377 -5.31 -2.34 27.52
N VAL A 378 -4.30 -3.08 27.99
CA VAL A 378 -3.73 -2.89 29.33
C VAL A 378 -3.13 -1.48 29.39
N GLU A 379 -3.48 -0.72 30.42
CA GLU A 379 -3.06 0.68 30.62
C GLU A 379 -3.67 1.71 29.66
N GLU A 380 -4.80 1.42 29.01
CA GLU A 380 -5.48 2.39 28.13
C GLU A 380 -5.78 3.72 28.84
N GLU A 381 -6.12 3.70 30.13
CA GLU A 381 -6.32 4.92 30.93
C GLU A 381 -5.07 5.80 31.09
N LYS A 382 -3.87 5.29 30.76
CA LYS A 382 -2.62 6.07 30.74
C LYS A 382 -2.34 6.71 29.38
N VAL A 383 -3.12 6.41 28.35
CA VAL A 383 -2.96 7.00 27.02
C VAL A 383 -3.29 8.50 27.09
N LEU A 384 -2.33 9.34 26.75
CA LEU A 384 -2.43 10.80 26.88
C LEU A 384 -3.07 11.47 25.66
N VAL A 385 -2.93 10.87 24.48
CA VAL A 385 -3.43 11.41 23.21
C VAL A 385 -4.62 10.59 22.78
N THR A 386 -5.82 11.11 23.05
CA THR A 386 -7.10 10.44 22.76
C THR A 386 -8.04 11.30 21.91
N ASP A 387 -7.60 12.49 21.49
CA ASP A 387 -8.31 13.38 20.58
C ASP A 387 -7.31 14.25 19.79
N GLY A 388 -7.83 15.09 18.88
CA GLY A 388 -7.04 15.94 17.99
C GLY A 388 -6.57 17.27 18.59
N THR A 389 -6.82 17.55 19.88
CA THR A 389 -6.56 18.88 20.47
C THR A 389 -5.08 19.26 20.45
N SER A 390 -4.18 18.28 20.58
CA SER A 390 -2.73 18.50 20.44
C SER A 390 -2.31 18.98 19.05
N CYS A 391 -3.16 18.75 18.04
CA CYS A 391 -2.95 19.17 16.65
C CYS A 391 -3.76 20.42 16.28
N GLY A 392 -4.42 21.06 17.26
CA GLY A 392 -5.20 22.28 17.05
C GLY A 392 -6.64 22.05 16.60
N PHE A 393 -7.13 20.81 16.59
CA PHE A 393 -8.53 20.51 16.32
C PHE A 393 -9.40 20.73 17.56
N GLU A 394 -10.65 21.12 17.35
CA GLU A 394 -11.65 21.11 18.43
C GLU A 394 -11.95 19.67 18.86
N LYS A 395 -12.31 19.49 20.13
CA LYS A 395 -12.68 18.18 20.65
C LYS A 395 -13.97 17.71 19.97
N PRO A 396 -14.01 16.49 19.39
CA PRO A 396 -15.20 16.00 18.72
C PRO A 396 -16.36 15.80 19.71
N THR A 397 -17.56 16.20 19.31
CA THR A 397 -18.80 16.03 20.08
C THR A 397 -19.79 15.05 19.45
N ALA A 398 -19.60 14.72 18.17
CA ALA A 398 -20.43 13.77 17.44
C ALA A 398 -20.12 12.31 17.83
N ALA A 399 -21.15 11.48 17.86
CA ALA A 399 -21.00 10.03 17.98
C ALA A 399 -20.72 9.39 16.62
N TYR A 400 -20.10 8.20 16.61
CA TYR A 400 -19.94 7.40 15.41
C TYR A 400 -21.30 6.93 14.87
N THR A 401 -21.49 7.05 13.56
CA THR A 401 -22.71 6.70 12.84
C THR A 401 -22.35 5.92 11.59
N VAL A 402 -23.15 4.89 11.30
CA VAL A 402 -23.07 4.10 10.06
C VAL A 402 -24.30 4.45 9.21
N ASP A 403 -24.11 4.54 7.88
CA ASP A 403 -25.17 4.79 6.90
C ASP A 403 -26.20 3.64 6.86
#